data_AF-A0A9W7EYD8-F1
#
_entry.id   AF-A0A9W7EYD8-F1
#
_cell.length_a   1.000
_cell.length_b   1.000
_cell.length_c   1.000
_cell.angle_alpha   90.00
_cell.angle_beta   90.00
_cell.angle_gamma   90.00
#
_symmetry.space_group_name_H-M   'P 1'
#
loop_
_entity.id
_entity.type
_entity.pdbx_description
1 polymer ?
#
loop_
_entity_poly.entity_id
_entity_poly.type
_entity_poly.pdbx_seq_one_letter_code
_entity_poly.pdbx_strand_id
1 'polypeptide(L)'
;MPFELKLTLPNWDDVSKIMHSMFLTSDSKSTLTFVASMIIIAGISLIPNGWLSSLIKSFNDKKSPKVQTPQPQWWVIPILNATVSLVFTTSVLSHLNSPSTVHPFICSACIVYFLGFYGIGFIDSHELQSRPSIFGLSDLAKKEITSSDPKAPPSISRRKQQPQGTYEHDFVKVCGEGSLKGSPRIPSSPSGYKSLSDEELADLVLSQKIKDHTLEKILNPSRAVQVRRIVFSKTLSDQTAIESIPSEPSLDYAKVYGANCEICVGYVPLPLGMAGPLMLNGERVYIPMATTEGCLVASTNRGCKAITQSGGCKAFIVNDGITRAPCLKCLSAEQAVALAKWSEGDGKQALKESFESTTSFGKLTGIKATVAGKNVYLRLKCFSGDAMGMNMISKGALALISTLLDKFPTVVLVALSGNMCTDKKPSAINWIEGRGKSVVIECTIKKEIVQNTLKTTVDKIVDVNLQKNLIGSAMSASVGGYNAHAANNVTAVFLATGQDPAQNVESSNCITLFEKNAEGDLWMSCTMPSIEVGTVGGGTGLAAQSACLKAIGVKGGGENPGDNAKKLAMVVAGAVMAGEISLIAALAANTLVSAHMAHNRKK
;
A
#
# COMPACT_ATOMS: atom_id res chain seq x y z
N MET A 1 -3.59 23.04 -40.89
CA MET A 1 -5.05 23.29 -40.88
C MET A 1 -5.69 22.28 -39.94
N PRO A 2 -6.25 22.69 -38.80
CA PRO A 2 -6.87 21.76 -37.87
C PRO A 2 -8.32 21.46 -38.28
N PHE A 3 -8.66 20.17 -38.26
CA PHE A 3 -10.00 19.63 -38.46
C PHE A 3 -10.79 19.74 -37.14
N GLU A 4 -11.91 20.46 -37.14
CA GLU A 4 -12.94 20.40 -36.09
C GLU A 4 -13.98 19.32 -36.45
N LEU A 5 -14.20 18.35 -35.56
CA LEU A 5 -15.32 17.43 -35.64
C LEU A 5 -16.50 18.04 -34.87
N LYS A 6 -17.49 18.60 -35.58
CA LYS A 6 -18.78 19.01 -35.01
C LYS A 6 -19.68 17.79 -34.82
N LEU A 7 -19.99 17.44 -33.59
CA LEU A 7 -21.12 16.56 -33.27
C LEU A 7 -22.43 17.37 -33.35
N THR A 8 -23.23 17.13 -34.37
CA THR A 8 -24.63 17.61 -34.45
C THR A 8 -25.54 16.73 -33.60
N LEU A 9 -26.26 17.33 -32.65
CA LEU A 9 -27.35 16.68 -31.90
C LEU A 9 -28.54 16.37 -32.85
N PRO A 10 -29.35 15.33 -32.59
CA PRO A 10 -30.45 14.93 -33.47
C PRO A 10 -31.54 16.01 -33.53
N ASN A 11 -32.18 16.16 -34.69
CA ASN A 11 -33.32 17.05 -34.88
C ASN A 11 -34.53 16.52 -34.09
N TRP A 12 -35.20 17.40 -33.34
CA TRP A 12 -36.32 17.05 -32.44
C TRP A 12 -37.53 16.46 -33.18
N ASP A 13 -37.67 16.72 -34.48
CA ASP A 13 -38.70 16.11 -35.32
C ASP A 13 -38.53 14.59 -35.46
N ASP A 14 -37.29 14.08 -35.42
CA ASP A 14 -37.01 12.64 -35.50
C ASP A 14 -37.27 11.95 -34.17
N VAL A 15 -36.95 12.61 -33.05
CA VAL A 15 -37.29 12.12 -31.70
C VAL A 15 -38.80 12.08 -31.51
N SER A 16 -39.52 13.12 -31.98
CA SER A 16 -40.98 13.17 -31.92
C SER A 16 -41.63 12.02 -32.72
N LYS A 17 -41.14 11.73 -33.94
CA LYS A 17 -41.64 10.61 -34.76
C LYS A 17 -41.41 9.24 -34.13
N ILE A 18 -40.27 9.03 -33.47
CA ILE A 18 -39.96 7.78 -32.75
C ILE A 18 -40.89 7.63 -31.54
N MET A 19 -41.11 8.70 -30.77
CA MET A 19 -42.03 8.66 -29.63
C MET A 19 -43.49 8.45 -30.08
N HIS A 20 -43.89 9.02 -31.21
CA HIS A 20 -45.22 8.84 -31.79
C HIS A 20 -45.44 7.42 -32.34
N SER A 21 -44.40 6.77 -32.90
CA SER A 21 -44.48 5.37 -33.34
C SER A 21 -44.56 4.41 -32.17
N MET A 22 -43.88 4.69 -31.05
CA MET A 22 -43.98 3.89 -29.82
C MET A 22 -45.36 4.02 -29.16
N PHE A 23 -46.02 5.19 -29.29
CA PHE A 23 -47.37 5.43 -28.76
C PHE A 23 -48.47 4.64 -29.48
N LEU A 24 -48.31 4.40 -30.79
CA LEU A 24 -49.31 3.73 -31.62
C LEU A 24 -49.23 2.20 -31.59
N THR A 25 -48.16 1.61 -31.04
CA THR A 25 -47.93 0.16 -31.05
C THR A 25 -48.00 -0.52 -29.68
N SER A 26 -48.34 0.18 -28.59
CA SER A 26 -48.42 -0.45 -27.26
C SER A 26 -49.79 -0.26 -26.61
N ASP A 27 -50.54 -1.35 -26.51
CA ASP A 27 -51.70 -1.46 -25.63
C ASP A 27 -51.19 -1.93 -24.25
N SER A 28 -51.03 -1.00 -23.30
CA SER A 28 -51.10 -1.26 -21.85
C SER A 28 -50.65 -0.07 -20.99
N LYS A 29 -51.27 0.05 -19.82
CA LYS A 29 -51.01 1.04 -18.74
C LYS A 29 -49.55 1.11 -18.27
N SER A 30 -48.73 0.10 -18.57
CA SER A 30 -47.30 0.04 -18.22
C SER A 30 -46.45 1.06 -18.99
N THR A 31 -46.71 1.30 -20.27
CA THR A 31 -45.99 2.32 -21.07
C THR A 31 -46.26 3.73 -20.52
N LEU A 32 -47.50 4.01 -20.11
CA LEU A 32 -47.89 5.29 -19.51
C LEU A 32 -47.17 5.55 -18.18
N THR A 33 -46.93 4.51 -17.39
CA THR A 33 -46.29 4.59 -16.07
C THR A 33 -44.77 4.79 -16.21
N PHE A 34 -44.16 4.14 -17.20
CA PHE A 34 -42.75 4.31 -17.55
C PHE A 34 -42.45 5.72 -18.09
N VAL A 35 -43.30 6.23 -18.99
CA VAL A 35 -43.19 7.59 -19.53
C VAL A 35 -43.43 8.65 -18.44
N ALA A 36 -44.42 8.46 -17.55
CA ALA A 36 -44.64 9.37 -16.43
C ALA A 36 -43.43 9.42 -15.46
N SER A 37 -42.79 8.27 -15.21
CA SER A 37 -41.60 8.19 -14.36
C SER A 37 -40.39 8.89 -14.99
N MET A 38 -40.21 8.75 -16.31
CA MET A 38 -39.16 9.46 -17.07
C MET A 38 -39.42 10.97 -17.15
N ILE A 39 -40.68 11.40 -17.28
CA ILE A 39 -41.06 12.83 -17.24
C ILE A 39 -40.81 13.43 -15.85
N ILE A 40 -41.04 12.70 -14.76
CA ILE A 40 -40.72 13.17 -13.39
C ILE A 40 -39.20 13.30 -13.21
N ILE A 41 -38.42 12.35 -13.71
CA ILE A 41 -36.95 12.39 -13.65
C ILE A 41 -36.38 13.51 -14.54
N ALA A 42 -36.95 13.74 -15.71
CA ALA A 42 -36.58 14.85 -16.59
C ALA A 42 -37.04 16.22 -16.04
N GLY A 43 -38.21 16.28 -15.38
CA GLY A 43 -38.75 17.49 -14.76
C GLY A 43 -37.92 17.98 -13.56
N ILE A 44 -37.33 17.06 -12.79
CA ILE A 44 -36.35 17.39 -11.73
C ILE A 44 -35.04 17.93 -12.33
N SER A 45 -34.75 17.58 -13.58
CA SER A 45 -33.55 18.01 -14.32
C SER A 45 -33.74 19.31 -15.12
N LEU A 46 -34.98 19.82 -15.21
CA LEU A 46 -35.38 20.98 -16.03
C LEU A 46 -36.01 22.11 -15.19
N ILE A 47 -35.43 22.45 -14.04
CA ILE A 47 -35.69 23.76 -13.42
C ILE A 47 -34.92 24.81 -14.25
N PRO A 48 -35.59 25.74 -14.95
CA PRO A 48 -34.90 26.70 -15.79
C PRO A 48 -34.02 27.64 -14.95
N ASN A 49 -32.79 27.89 -15.42
CA ASN A 49 -31.78 28.78 -14.82
C ASN A 49 -32.24 30.23 -14.50
N GLY A 50 -33.49 30.60 -14.79
CA GLY A 50 -34.06 31.91 -14.47
C GLY A 50 -34.59 32.06 -13.04
N TRP A 51 -35.00 30.98 -12.36
CA TRP A 51 -35.61 31.08 -11.02
C TRP A 51 -34.60 31.42 -9.91
N LEU A 52 -33.35 30.97 -10.06
CA LEU A 52 -32.26 31.30 -9.13
C LEU A 52 -31.84 32.79 -9.23
N SER A 53 -31.98 33.41 -10.41
CA SER A 53 -31.61 34.81 -10.63
C SER A 53 -32.56 35.81 -9.96
N SER A 54 -33.85 35.46 -9.83
CA SER A 54 -34.84 36.30 -9.14
C SER A 54 -34.74 36.19 -7.62
N LEU A 55 -34.30 35.04 -7.10
CA LEU A 55 -34.04 34.89 -5.66
C LEU A 55 -32.80 35.68 -5.21
N ILE A 56 -31.76 35.76 -6.05
CA ILE A 56 -30.53 36.52 -5.75
C ILE A 56 -30.78 38.04 -5.79
N LYS A 57 -31.68 38.53 -6.66
CA LYS A 57 -32.07 39.96 -6.69
C LYS A 57 -32.84 40.41 -5.44
N SER A 58 -33.55 39.50 -4.77
CA SER A 58 -34.24 39.78 -3.50
C SER A 58 -33.31 39.90 -2.28
N PHE A 59 -32.04 39.52 -2.40
CA PHE A 59 -31.07 39.52 -1.30
C PHE A 59 -30.04 40.65 -1.34
N ASN A 60 -30.12 41.56 -2.33
CA ASN A 60 -29.08 42.58 -2.54
C ASN A 60 -29.38 43.96 -1.95
N ASP A 61 -30.51 44.15 -1.26
CA ASP A 61 -30.74 45.36 -0.45
C ASP A 61 -30.56 45.07 1.04
N LYS A 62 -29.29 45.01 1.44
CA LYS A 62 -28.70 45.56 2.69
C LYS A 62 -27.51 44.71 3.14
N LYS A 63 -26.33 45.34 3.08
CA LYS A 63 -25.10 45.13 3.87
C LYS A 63 -24.69 43.66 4.16
N SER A 64 -23.76 43.19 3.33
CA SER A 64 -22.67 42.21 3.61
C SER A 64 -22.93 41.01 4.55
N PRO A 65 -22.77 39.77 4.06
CA PRO A 65 -22.44 38.66 4.95
C PRO A 65 -21.23 37.80 4.51
N LYS A 66 -20.61 37.20 5.53
CA LYS A 66 -19.53 36.20 5.49
C LYS A 66 -19.95 34.96 4.66
N VAL A 67 -18.99 34.41 3.91
CA VAL A 67 -19.16 33.17 3.14
C VAL A 67 -19.32 31.98 4.09
N GLN A 68 -20.50 31.36 4.12
CA GLN A 68 -20.73 30.03 4.68
C GLN A 68 -20.52 28.97 3.60
N THR A 69 -19.73 27.94 3.88
CA THR A 69 -19.64 26.73 3.05
C THR A 69 -20.97 25.97 3.07
N PRO A 70 -21.45 25.44 1.93
CA PRO A 70 -22.72 24.71 1.88
C PRO A 70 -22.61 23.38 2.64
N GLN A 71 -23.50 23.17 3.60
CA GLN A 71 -23.67 21.89 4.30
C GLN A 71 -24.38 20.88 3.38
N PRO A 72 -24.04 19.57 3.44
CA PRO A 72 -24.73 18.55 2.65
C PRO A 72 -26.20 18.42 3.10
N GLN A 73 -27.12 18.32 2.15
CA GLN A 73 -28.55 18.18 2.42
C GLN A 73 -28.94 16.72 2.70
N TRP A 74 -28.61 16.24 3.89
CA TRP A 74 -28.81 14.86 4.32
C TRP A 74 -30.29 14.40 4.37
N TRP A 75 -31.24 15.34 4.38
CA TRP A 75 -32.69 15.04 4.35
C TRP A 75 -33.18 14.43 3.03
N VAL A 76 -32.38 14.52 1.95
CA VAL A 76 -32.71 13.93 0.65
C VAL A 76 -32.62 12.40 0.68
N ILE A 77 -31.75 11.84 1.54
CA ILE A 77 -31.53 10.39 1.66
C ILE A 77 -32.79 9.63 2.11
N PRO A 78 -33.50 10.03 3.19
CA PRO A 78 -34.72 9.32 3.59
C PRO A 78 -35.84 9.39 2.54
N ILE A 79 -35.94 10.48 1.76
CA ILE A 79 -36.93 10.60 0.67
C ILE A 79 -36.58 9.64 -0.48
N LEU A 80 -35.30 9.55 -0.83
CA LEU A 80 -34.81 8.64 -1.87
C LEU A 80 -35.06 7.18 -1.47
N ASN A 81 -34.77 6.82 -0.22
CA ASN A 81 -35.00 5.48 0.33
C ASN A 81 -36.50 5.12 0.34
N ALA A 82 -37.37 6.04 0.77
CA ALA A 82 -38.81 5.83 0.75
C ALA A 82 -39.36 5.62 -0.68
N THR A 83 -38.82 6.38 -1.65
CA THR A 83 -39.21 6.28 -3.06
C THR A 83 -38.79 4.93 -3.67
N VAL A 84 -37.55 4.49 -3.41
CA VAL A 84 -37.06 3.19 -3.88
C VAL A 84 -37.84 2.03 -3.25
N SER A 85 -38.11 2.08 -1.94
CA SER A 85 -38.95 1.08 -1.28
C SER A 85 -40.36 1.05 -1.84
N LEU A 86 -40.99 2.20 -2.10
CA LEU A 86 -42.34 2.25 -2.66
C LEU A 86 -42.40 1.64 -4.07
N VAL A 87 -41.42 1.96 -4.93
CA VAL A 87 -41.31 1.41 -6.29
C VAL A 87 -41.06 -0.10 -6.26
N PHE A 88 -40.17 -0.57 -5.36
CA PHE A 88 -39.91 -1.99 -5.19
C PHE A 88 -41.15 -2.75 -4.73
N THR A 89 -41.84 -2.26 -3.70
CA THR A 89 -42.98 -2.94 -3.09
C THR A 89 -44.18 -2.98 -4.06
N THR A 90 -44.43 -1.90 -4.81
CA THR A 90 -45.49 -1.85 -5.83
C THR A 90 -45.17 -2.70 -7.05
N SER A 91 -43.90 -2.80 -7.46
CA SER A 91 -43.46 -3.69 -8.54
C SER A 91 -43.60 -5.17 -8.16
N VAL A 92 -43.30 -5.54 -6.90
CA VAL A 92 -43.45 -6.91 -6.41
C VAL A 92 -44.92 -7.27 -6.22
N LEU A 93 -45.73 -6.40 -5.59
CA LEU A 93 -47.14 -6.65 -5.32
C LEU A 93 -48.00 -6.77 -6.59
N SER A 94 -47.67 -6.02 -7.65
CA SER A 94 -48.41 -6.08 -8.92
C SER A 94 -48.21 -7.37 -9.72
N HIS A 95 -47.21 -8.19 -9.37
CA HIS A 95 -46.80 -9.36 -10.15
C HIS A 95 -46.91 -10.69 -9.39
N LEU A 96 -47.44 -10.69 -8.17
CA LEU A 96 -47.72 -11.91 -7.38
C LEU A 96 -48.83 -12.81 -7.97
N ASN A 97 -49.54 -12.36 -9.01
CA ASN A 97 -50.64 -13.11 -9.64
C ASN A 97 -50.36 -13.57 -11.10
N SER A 98 -49.10 -13.53 -11.58
CA SER A 98 -48.77 -14.00 -12.95
C SER A 98 -47.72 -15.13 -12.95
N PRO A 99 -47.90 -16.23 -13.72
CA PRO A 99 -47.07 -17.44 -13.61
C PRO A 99 -45.66 -17.35 -14.24
N SER A 100 -45.21 -16.20 -14.72
CA SER A 100 -43.92 -16.02 -15.41
C SER A 100 -42.93 -15.19 -14.58
N THR A 101 -42.50 -15.75 -13.45
CA THR A 101 -41.87 -15.02 -12.33
C THR A 101 -40.34 -14.88 -12.37
N VAL A 102 -39.68 -15.07 -13.52
CA VAL A 102 -38.20 -15.12 -13.56
C VAL A 102 -37.55 -13.77 -13.90
N HIS A 103 -38.09 -13.02 -14.86
CA HIS A 103 -37.46 -11.78 -15.35
C HIS A 103 -37.48 -10.61 -14.34
N PRO A 104 -38.59 -10.34 -13.62
CA PRO A 104 -38.65 -9.23 -12.66
C PRO A 104 -37.82 -9.48 -11.40
N PHE A 105 -37.67 -10.75 -10.99
CA PHE A 105 -36.84 -11.13 -9.85
C PHE A 105 -35.36 -10.89 -10.15
N ILE A 106 -34.92 -11.20 -11.39
CA ILE A 106 -33.56 -10.92 -11.85
C ILE A 106 -33.31 -9.41 -11.89
N CYS A 107 -34.23 -8.60 -12.42
CA CYS A 107 -34.06 -7.14 -12.43
C CYS A 107 -34.00 -6.54 -11.01
N SER A 108 -34.82 -7.06 -10.10
CA SER A 108 -34.85 -6.67 -8.70
C SER A 108 -33.54 -7.04 -7.97
N ALA A 109 -33.04 -8.26 -8.19
CA ALA A 109 -31.75 -8.71 -7.67
C ALA A 109 -30.58 -7.90 -8.26
N CYS A 110 -30.64 -7.53 -9.54
CA CYS A 110 -29.64 -6.67 -10.18
C CYS A 110 -29.63 -5.26 -9.60
N ILE A 111 -30.78 -4.67 -9.27
CA ILE A 111 -30.86 -3.34 -8.64
C ILE A 111 -30.36 -3.38 -7.21
N VAL A 112 -30.72 -4.41 -6.42
CA VAL A 112 -30.19 -4.60 -5.05
C VAL A 112 -28.67 -4.84 -5.08
N TYR A 113 -28.18 -5.63 -6.04
CA TYR A 113 -26.74 -5.82 -6.25
C TYR A 113 -26.06 -4.52 -6.67
N PHE A 114 -26.63 -3.75 -7.59
CA PHE A 114 -26.08 -2.46 -8.03
C PHE A 114 -26.00 -1.46 -6.86
N LEU A 115 -27.04 -1.34 -6.05
CA LEU A 115 -27.07 -0.43 -4.89
C LEU A 115 -26.12 -0.90 -3.76
N GLY A 116 -26.04 -2.22 -3.51
CA GLY A 116 -25.11 -2.81 -2.55
C GLY A 116 -23.64 -2.70 -2.99
N PHE A 117 -23.34 -2.83 -4.29
CA PHE A 117 -22.00 -2.74 -4.86
C PHE A 117 -21.42 -1.31 -4.80
N TYR A 118 -22.27 -0.27 -4.90
CA TYR A 118 -21.87 1.12 -4.69
C TYR A 118 -21.90 1.58 -3.22
N GLY A 119 -22.09 0.67 -2.27
CA GLY A 119 -22.00 0.97 -0.84
C GLY A 119 -23.15 1.82 -0.30
N ILE A 120 -24.29 1.89 -1.00
CA ILE A 120 -25.53 2.43 -0.44
C ILE A 120 -26.11 1.33 0.46
N GLY A 121 -25.51 1.14 1.64
CA GLY A 121 -26.20 0.47 2.72
C GLY A 121 -27.48 1.25 3.03
N PHE A 122 -28.51 0.58 3.55
CA PHE A 122 -29.57 1.30 4.26
C PHE A 122 -28.93 1.97 5.47
N ILE A 123 -28.46 3.21 5.27
CA ILE A 123 -27.73 3.98 6.26
C ILE A 123 -28.73 4.44 7.32
N ASP A 124 -28.49 4.06 8.56
CA ASP A 124 -29.18 4.62 9.71
C ASP A 124 -28.76 6.08 9.87
N SER A 125 -29.71 7.00 9.67
CA SER A 125 -29.48 8.44 9.81
C SER A 125 -28.99 8.85 11.20
N HIS A 126 -29.22 8.02 12.22
CA HIS A 126 -28.83 8.30 13.60
C HIS A 126 -27.33 8.04 13.86
N GLU A 127 -26.68 7.16 13.09
CA GLU A 127 -25.23 6.89 13.19
C GLU A 127 -24.36 7.97 12.53
N LEU A 128 -24.88 8.67 11.52
CA LEU A 128 -24.16 9.74 10.82
C LEU A 128 -24.08 11.05 11.63
N GLN A 129 -25.04 11.29 12.53
CA GLN A 129 -25.07 12.51 13.35
C GLN A 129 -24.16 12.43 14.59
N SER A 130 -23.74 11.23 15.01
CA SER A 130 -23.01 11.01 16.27
C SER A 130 -21.48 10.99 16.13
N ARG A 131 -20.91 11.13 14.92
CA ARG A 131 -19.46 11.20 14.71
C ARG A 131 -19.00 12.63 14.39
N PRO A 132 -18.10 13.24 15.19
CA PRO A 132 -17.43 14.46 14.77
C PRO A 132 -16.49 14.17 13.59
N SER A 133 -16.42 15.10 12.63
CA SER A 133 -15.58 14.99 11.43
C SER A 133 -14.09 14.80 11.78
N ILE A 134 -13.48 13.72 11.32
CA ILE A 134 -12.07 13.34 11.57
C ILE A 134 -11.04 14.22 10.82
N PHE A 135 -11.48 15.24 10.07
CA PHE A 135 -10.55 16.22 9.49
C PHE A 135 -10.78 17.60 10.12
N GLY A 136 -9.84 18.00 10.98
CA GLY A 136 -9.75 19.31 11.61
C GLY A 136 -9.48 20.45 10.62
N LEU A 137 -10.46 20.73 9.75
CA LEU A 137 -10.45 21.83 8.78
C LEU A 137 -11.08 23.12 9.35
N SER A 138 -11.73 23.06 10.52
CA SER A 138 -12.39 24.22 11.14
C SER A 138 -11.44 25.19 11.86
N ASP A 139 -10.24 24.74 12.25
CA ASP A 139 -9.31 25.56 13.04
C ASP A 139 -8.32 26.40 12.22
N LEU A 140 -8.23 26.14 10.91
CA LEU A 140 -7.38 26.93 10.00
C LEU A 140 -8.08 28.18 9.45
N ALA A 141 -9.41 28.23 9.48
CA ALA A 141 -10.17 29.34 8.90
C ALA A 141 -10.27 30.60 9.80
N LYS A 142 -9.83 30.53 11.07
CA LYS A 142 -9.95 31.65 12.02
C LYS A 142 -8.74 32.59 12.07
N LYS A 143 -7.66 32.32 11.32
CA LYS A 143 -6.39 33.05 11.47
C LYS A 143 -6.03 34.08 10.40
N GLU A 144 -6.87 34.28 9.37
CA GLU A 144 -6.58 35.21 8.28
C GLU A 144 -7.71 36.19 7.99
N ILE A 145 -8.07 37.06 8.93
CA ILE A 145 -8.67 38.37 8.59
C ILE A 145 -8.24 39.39 9.65
N THR A 146 -7.18 40.15 9.38
CA THR A 146 -7.05 41.58 9.71
C THR A 146 -5.68 42.10 9.25
N SER A 147 -5.63 42.74 8.09
CA SER A 147 -4.64 43.80 7.84
C SER A 147 -5.09 44.66 6.66
N SER A 148 -5.33 45.94 6.92
CA SER A 148 -5.38 46.97 5.90
C SER A 148 -4.46 48.11 6.30
N ASP A 149 -3.45 48.33 5.45
CA ASP A 149 -2.78 49.59 5.12
C ASP A 149 -1.59 50.16 5.96
N PRO A 150 -0.70 50.95 5.31
CA PRO A 150 0.76 50.72 5.35
C PRO A 150 1.56 51.95 5.83
N LYS A 151 2.71 51.72 6.48
CA LYS A 151 3.94 52.55 6.43
C LYS A 151 4.96 52.13 7.50
N ALA A 152 6.19 51.83 7.02
CA ALA A 152 7.49 51.76 7.71
C ALA A 152 7.76 50.67 8.81
N PRO A 153 8.99 50.10 8.88
CA PRO A 153 9.39 49.02 9.81
C PRO A 153 9.82 49.61 11.19
N PRO A 154 10.02 48.87 12.33
CA PRO A 154 10.73 47.58 12.46
C PRO A 154 10.43 46.67 13.70
N SER A 155 11.21 45.58 13.80
CA SER A 155 11.76 44.94 15.02
C SER A 155 10.95 43.94 15.86
N ILE A 156 11.66 42.87 16.22
CA ILE A 156 11.23 41.63 16.87
C ILE A 156 11.17 41.80 18.39
N SER A 157 10.05 41.46 19.01
CA SER A 157 10.04 41.03 20.42
C SER A 157 9.00 39.93 20.67
N ARG A 158 9.46 38.81 21.23
CA ARG A 158 8.64 37.65 21.63
C ARG A 158 7.82 37.99 22.87
N ARG A 159 6.50 37.85 22.82
CA ARG A 159 5.65 37.80 24.02
C ARG A 159 4.86 36.49 24.07
N LYS A 160 4.96 35.86 25.24
CA LYS A 160 4.34 34.59 25.66
C LYS A 160 2.81 34.64 25.50
N GLN A 161 2.21 33.56 24.97
CA GLN A 161 0.80 33.24 25.18
C GLN A 161 0.69 31.86 25.84
N GLN A 162 -0.09 31.84 26.92
CA GLN A 162 -0.54 30.65 27.66
C GLN A 162 -1.49 29.81 26.79
N PRO A 163 -1.54 28.48 26.96
CA PRO A 163 -2.61 27.68 26.38
C PRO A 163 -3.79 27.56 27.36
N GLN A 164 -4.96 28.04 26.92
CA GLN A 164 -6.28 27.63 27.41
C GLN A 164 -6.77 26.46 26.56
N GLY A 165 -7.43 25.48 27.20
CA GLY A 165 -8.28 24.48 26.53
C GLY A 165 -7.79 23.04 26.68
N THR A 166 -8.11 22.44 27.83
CA THR A 166 -8.05 21.00 28.10
C THR A 166 -9.12 20.26 27.30
N TYR A 167 -8.72 19.26 26.51
CA TYR A 167 -9.61 18.18 26.08
C TYR A 167 -9.46 17.04 27.10
N GLU A 168 -10.49 16.82 27.91
CA GLU A 168 -10.59 15.67 28.81
C GLU A 168 -10.73 14.39 27.99
N HIS A 169 -9.75 13.49 28.10
CA HIS A 169 -9.96 12.07 27.84
C HIS A 169 -10.39 11.44 29.15
N ASP A 170 -11.66 11.04 29.23
CA ASP A 170 -12.19 10.20 30.30
C ASP A 170 -11.50 8.83 30.28
N PHE A 171 -10.39 8.71 31.01
CA PHE A 171 -9.91 7.43 31.50
C PHE A 171 -10.58 7.17 32.85
N VAL A 172 -11.32 6.07 32.89
CA VAL A 172 -11.99 5.53 34.07
C VAL A 172 -11.02 5.48 35.25
N LYS A 173 -11.38 6.23 36.30
CA LYS A 173 -10.68 6.32 37.57
C LYS A 173 -10.81 4.98 38.31
N VAL A 174 -9.84 4.07 38.12
CA VAL A 174 -9.66 2.90 38.98
C VAL A 174 -8.36 3.07 39.76
N CYS A 175 -8.48 3.52 41.01
CA CYS A 175 -7.81 2.98 42.20
C CYS A 175 -7.94 3.97 43.36
N GLY A 176 -8.29 3.41 44.52
CA GLY A 176 -8.56 4.13 45.76
C GLY A 176 -7.33 4.79 46.38
N GLU A 177 -7.63 5.65 47.35
CA GLU A 177 -6.69 6.36 48.19
C GLU A 177 -5.78 5.38 48.96
N GLY A 178 -4.56 5.21 48.45
CA GLY A 178 -3.44 4.60 49.15
C GLY A 178 -2.31 5.62 49.23
N SER A 179 -1.95 6.02 50.46
CA SER A 179 -0.91 6.99 50.82
C SER A 179 0.42 6.80 50.06
N LEU A 180 0.78 7.74 49.17
CA LEU A 180 2.11 7.84 48.57
C LEU A 180 2.96 8.84 49.35
N LYS A 181 3.93 8.31 50.10
CA LYS A 181 5.04 9.06 50.70
C LYS A 181 5.97 9.58 49.59
N GLY A 182 6.18 10.90 49.56
CA GLY A 182 7.33 11.58 48.92
C GLY A 182 7.25 11.73 47.39
N SER A 183 7.04 12.95 46.90
CA SER A 183 7.21 13.23 45.46
C SER A 183 8.68 13.02 45.06
N PRO A 184 8.98 12.25 43.99
CA PRO A 184 10.36 12.02 43.57
C PRO A 184 11.02 13.35 43.17
N ARG A 185 12.23 13.59 43.72
CA ARG A 185 13.04 14.78 43.41
C ARG A 185 13.43 14.73 41.93
N ILE A 186 12.99 15.71 41.15
CA ILE A 186 13.39 15.83 39.74
C ILE A 186 14.87 16.23 39.71
N PRO A 187 15.77 15.39 39.17
CA PRO A 187 17.18 15.74 39.09
C PRO A 187 17.39 16.89 38.11
N SER A 188 18.16 17.91 38.50
CA SER A 188 18.48 19.08 37.66
C SER A 188 19.50 18.79 36.55
N SER A 189 20.04 17.57 36.48
CA SER A 189 21.06 17.15 35.51
C SER A 189 20.75 15.77 34.89
N PRO A 190 21.14 15.51 33.62
CA PRO A 190 20.98 14.21 32.95
C PRO A 190 21.58 13.04 33.74
N SER A 191 22.67 13.28 34.47
CA SER A 191 23.33 12.29 35.34
C SER A 191 22.44 11.82 36.49
N GLY A 192 21.58 12.67 37.02
CA GLY A 192 20.72 12.32 38.14
C GLY A 192 19.55 11.41 37.77
N TYR A 193 19.17 11.33 36.48
CA TYR A 193 18.16 10.36 36.03
C TYR A 193 18.71 8.94 35.96
N LYS A 194 20.02 8.77 35.73
CA LYS A 194 20.65 7.45 35.65
C LYS A 194 20.68 6.73 37.00
N SER A 195 20.60 7.46 38.10
CA SER A 195 20.59 6.92 39.46
C SER A 195 19.20 6.58 40.01
N LEU A 196 18.13 7.01 39.34
CA LEU A 196 16.75 6.68 39.75
C LEU A 196 16.45 5.20 39.49
N SER A 197 15.48 4.62 40.21
CA SER A 197 14.97 3.28 39.91
C SER A 197 14.17 3.26 38.61
N ASP A 198 13.95 2.07 38.05
CA ASP A 198 13.19 1.93 36.81
C ASP A 198 11.70 2.27 37.03
N GLU A 199 11.16 2.01 38.23
CA GLU A 199 9.81 2.41 38.65
C GLU A 199 9.68 3.93 38.79
N GLU A 200 10.66 4.59 39.41
CA GLU A 200 10.67 6.06 39.53
C GLU A 200 10.73 6.72 38.15
N LEU A 201 11.57 6.19 37.25
CA LEU A 201 11.65 6.66 35.87
C LEU A 201 10.33 6.44 35.12
N ALA A 202 9.68 5.29 35.32
CA ALA A 202 8.38 5.01 34.73
C ALA A 202 7.30 5.98 35.26
N ASP A 203 7.28 6.29 36.55
CA ASP A 203 6.34 7.25 37.14
C ASP A 203 6.59 8.69 36.63
N LEU A 204 7.84 9.06 36.36
CA LEU A 204 8.19 10.32 35.70
C LEU A 204 7.71 10.38 34.24
N VAL A 205 7.71 9.24 33.52
CA VAL A 205 7.14 9.15 32.18
C VAL A 205 5.62 9.23 32.21
N LEU A 206 4.96 8.49 33.11
CA LEU A 206 3.50 8.50 33.30
C LEU A 206 2.99 9.91 33.69
N SER A 207 3.74 10.62 34.52
CA SER A 207 3.45 12.01 34.90
C SER A 207 3.89 13.06 33.87
N GLN A 208 4.33 12.65 32.67
CA GLN A 208 4.76 13.51 31.55
C GLN A 208 5.95 14.44 31.87
N LYS A 209 6.71 14.15 32.94
CA LYS A 209 7.94 14.87 33.31
C LYS A 209 9.12 14.45 32.43
N ILE A 210 9.11 13.22 31.91
CA ILE A 210 10.03 12.71 30.90
C ILE A 210 9.19 12.25 29.70
N LYS A 211 9.62 12.57 28.48
CA LYS A 211 8.98 12.07 27.27
C LYS A 211 9.48 10.67 26.96
N ASP A 212 8.57 9.72 26.75
CA ASP A 212 8.89 8.30 26.51
C ASP A 212 9.91 8.07 25.37
N HIS A 213 9.73 8.74 24.22
CA HIS A 213 10.65 8.63 23.07
C HIS A 213 12.05 9.22 23.30
N THR A 214 12.33 9.78 24.48
CA THR A 214 13.64 10.35 24.83
C THR A 214 14.42 9.49 25.81
N LEU A 215 13.87 8.37 26.28
CA LEU A 215 14.52 7.51 27.27
C LEU A 215 15.90 7.04 26.81
N GLU A 216 16.07 6.67 25.54
CA GLU A 216 17.35 6.24 24.96
C GLU A 216 18.40 7.35 24.85
N LYS A 217 18.01 8.63 25.01
CA LYS A 217 18.96 9.76 25.12
C LYS A 217 19.51 9.90 26.54
N ILE A 218 18.79 9.37 27.53
CA ILE A 218 19.08 9.52 28.96
C ILE A 218 19.72 8.24 29.52
N LEU A 219 19.21 7.09 29.08
CA LEU A 219 19.53 5.74 29.52
C LEU A 219 20.20 4.94 28.40
N ASN A 220 20.83 3.82 28.75
CA ASN A 220 21.20 2.85 27.72
C ASN A 220 19.93 2.25 27.09
N PRO A 221 19.96 1.84 25.80
CA PRO A 221 18.77 1.36 25.10
C PRO A 221 18.06 0.17 25.78
N SER A 222 18.79 -0.80 26.31
CA SER A 222 18.19 -1.95 26.99
C SER A 222 17.41 -1.55 28.24
N ARG A 223 17.94 -0.62 29.04
CA ARG A 223 17.25 -0.08 30.22
C ARG A 223 16.07 0.80 29.84
N ALA A 224 16.17 1.58 28.76
CA ALA A 224 15.04 2.34 28.23
C ALA A 224 13.85 1.43 27.87
N VAL A 225 14.12 0.27 27.26
CA VAL A 225 13.11 -0.77 27.00
C VAL A 225 12.47 -1.25 28.30
N GLN A 226 13.25 -1.56 29.34
CA GLN A 226 12.69 -2.03 30.63
C GLN A 226 11.82 -0.98 31.32
N VAL A 227 12.28 0.27 31.42
CA VAL A 227 11.47 1.37 31.96
C VAL A 227 10.16 1.51 31.19
N ARG A 228 10.22 1.46 29.85
CA ARG A 228 9.03 1.55 28.99
C ARG A 228 8.07 0.38 29.19
N ARG A 229 8.58 -0.83 29.44
CA ARG A 229 7.74 -1.99 29.78
C ARG A 229 6.98 -1.79 31.10
N ILE A 230 7.59 -1.16 32.11
CA ILE A 230 6.90 -0.80 33.36
C ILE A 230 5.82 0.26 33.11
N VAL A 231 6.09 1.25 32.24
CA VAL A 231 5.08 2.24 31.83
C VAL A 231 3.86 1.54 31.22
N PHE A 232 4.09 0.60 30.29
CA PHE A 232 2.99 -0.12 29.64
C PHE A 232 2.32 -1.15 30.55
N SER A 233 3.02 -1.81 31.48
CA SER A 233 2.36 -2.71 32.45
C SER A 233 1.37 -1.95 33.34
N LYS A 234 1.65 -0.68 33.67
CA LYS A 234 0.76 0.20 34.45
C LYS A 234 -0.38 0.81 33.62
N THR A 235 -0.27 0.85 32.29
CA THR A 235 -1.20 1.56 31.40
C THR A 235 -2.17 0.63 30.67
N LEU A 236 -1.73 -0.61 30.36
CA LEU A 236 -2.55 -1.59 29.64
C LEU A 236 -3.64 -2.17 30.55
N SER A 237 -4.78 -2.52 29.94
CA SER A 237 -5.90 -3.16 30.65
C SER A 237 -5.53 -4.54 31.20
N ASP A 238 -4.71 -5.29 30.46
CA ASP A 238 -4.06 -6.51 30.93
C ASP A 238 -2.58 -6.23 31.17
N GLN A 239 -2.21 -6.16 32.45
CA GLN A 239 -0.85 -5.82 32.88
C GLN A 239 0.16 -6.92 32.52
N THR A 240 -0.29 -8.17 32.36
CA THR A 240 0.57 -9.33 32.06
C THR A 240 0.91 -9.44 30.57
N ALA A 241 0.20 -8.71 29.70
CA ALA A 241 0.41 -8.75 28.25
C ALA A 241 1.84 -8.37 27.85
N ILE A 242 2.43 -7.37 28.53
CA ILE A 242 3.80 -6.91 28.23
C ILE A 242 4.86 -7.92 28.68
N GLU A 243 4.57 -8.69 29.74
CA GLU A 243 5.48 -9.72 30.28
C GLU A 243 5.66 -10.87 29.28
N SER A 244 4.61 -11.20 28.55
CA SER A 244 4.62 -12.24 27.50
C SER A 244 5.44 -11.86 26.27
N ILE A 245 5.77 -10.57 26.09
CA ILE A 245 6.63 -10.11 24.99
C ILE A 245 8.09 -10.20 25.45
N PRO A 246 8.94 -11.02 24.79
CA PRO A 246 10.34 -11.12 25.12
C PRO A 246 11.05 -9.76 25.02
N SER A 247 11.92 -9.49 25.98
CA SER A 247 12.78 -8.30 25.97
C SER A 247 14.24 -8.59 26.30
N GLU A 248 14.60 -9.88 26.36
CA GLU A 248 15.91 -10.39 26.78
C GLU A 248 17.09 -9.77 26.01
N PRO A 249 18.30 -9.76 26.58
CA PRO A 249 19.50 -9.15 25.99
C PRO A 249 19.97 -9.78 24.67
N SER A 250 19.32 -10.84 24.19
CA SER A 250 19.67 -11.49 22.92
C SER A 250 19.49 -10.56 21.71
N LEU A 251 18.63 -9.53 21.84
CA LEU A 251 18.53 -8.43 20.88
C LEU A 251 19.39 -7.24 21.31
N ASP A 252 20.32 -6.84 20.44
CA ASP A 252 21.14 -5.64 20.63
C ASP A 252 20.31 -4.38 20.34
N TYR A 253 19.64 -3.85 21.36
CA TYR A 253 18.83 -2.63 21.25
C TYR A 253 19.62 -1.39 20.85
N ALA A 254 20.95 -1.38 21.01
CA ALA A 254 21.77 -0.28 20.53
C ALA A 254 21.82 -0.21 19.00
N LYS A 255 21.70 -1.35 18.31
CA LYS A 255 21.57 -1.40 16.85
C LYS A 255 20.15 -1.06 16.38
N VAL A 256 19.14 -1.31 17.20
CA VAL A 256 17.74 -1.02 16.88
C VAL A 256 17.45 0.48 16.98
N TYR A 257 17.96 1.11 18.04
CA TYR A 257 17.72 2.53 18.33
C TYR A 257 18.24 3.45 17.22
N GLY A 258 17.37 4.32 16.72
CA GLY A 258 17.69 5.28 15.67
C GLY A 258 17.83 4.69 14.27
N ALA A 259 17.54 3.39 14.09
CA ALA A 259 17.70 2.71 12.81
C ALA A 259 16.52 1.81 12.41
N ASN A 260 15.91 1.07 13.34
CA ASN A 260 14.93 0.02 13.02
C ASN A 260 13.58 0.15 13.70
N CYS A 261 13.51 0.70 14.91
CA CYS A 261 12.26 0.82 15.65
C CYS A 261 12.36 1.90 16.74
N GLU A 262 11.25 2.62 16.96
CA GLU A 262 11.06 3.60 18.02
C GLU A 262 10.13 3.04 19.10
N ILE A 263 10.19 3.58 20.33
CA ILE A 263 9.29 3.19 21.43
C ILE A 263 9.35 1.67 21.66
N CYS A 264 10.56 1.11 21.61
CA CYS A 264 10.77 -0.33 21.65
C CYS A 264 10.44 -0.89 23.05
N VAL A 265 9.66 -1.97 23.10
CA VAL A 265 9.25 -2.66 24.35
C VAL A 265 9.73 -4.11 24.42
N GLY A 266 10.46 -4.57 23.40
CA GLY A 266 10.85 -5.96 23.20
C GLY A 266 10.87 -6.33 21.73
N TYR A 267 10.69 -7.62 21.44
CA TYR A 267 10.65 -8.13 20.08
C TYR A 267 9.70 -9.32 19.94
N VAL A 268 9.26 -9.59 18.70
CA VAL A 268 8.43 -10.76 18.38
C VAL A 268 9.32 -11.85 17.78
N PRO A 269 9.46 -13.02 18.44
CA PRO A 269 10.19 -14.15 17.87
C PRO A 269 9.38 -14.79 16.74
N LEU A 270 10.02 -14.99 15.58
CA LEU A 270 9.45 -15.72 14.45
C LEU A 270 10.20 -17.05 14.27
N PRO A 271 9.51 -18.19 14.09
CA PRO A 271 10.17 -19.44 13.75
C PRO A 271 10.95 -19.31 12.43
N LEU A 272 12.19 -19.79 12.44
CA LEU A 272 13.10 -19.77 11.29
C LEU A 272 13.35 -21.20 10.82
N GLY A 273 13.02 -21.48 9.56
CA GLY A 273 13.34 -22.73 8.88
C GLY A 273 14.35 -22.53 7.76
N MET A 274 14.93 -23.64 7.27
CA MET A 274 15.82 -23.67 6.11
C MET A 274 15.24 -24.57 5.03
N ALA A 275 15.07 -24.07 3.82
CA ALA A 275 14.72 -24.86 2.65
C ALA A 275 15.94 -25.06 1.75
N GLY A 276 16.20 -26.29 1.30
CA GLY A 276 17.30 -26.58 0.39
C GLY A 276 17.99 -27.94 0.58
N PRO A 277 19.09 -28.18 -0.16
CA PRO A 277 19.76 -27.23 -1.03
C PRO A 277 18.99 -27.03 -2.35
N LEU A 278 18.88 -25.78 -2.80
CA LEU A 278 18.52 -25.42 -4.17
C LEU A 278 19.81 -25.31 -4.98
N MET A 279 19.90 -26.02 -6.11
CA MET A 279 20.97 -25.83 -7.09
C MET A 279 20.60 -24.64 -7.99
N LEU A 280 21.20 -23.48 -7.73
CA LEU A 280 20.93 -22.20 -8.39
C LEU A 280 22.20 -21.71 -9.08
N ASN A 281 22.16 -21.54 -10.40
CA ASN A 281 23.31 -21.09 -11.20
C ASN A 281 24.59 -21.93 -10.95
N GLY A 282 24.44 -23.23 -10.69
CA GLY A 282 25.55 -24.14 -10.40
C GLY A 282 26.03 -24.17 -8.94
N GLU A 283 25.44 -23.36 -8.06
CA GLU A 283 25.76 -23.32 -6.63
C GLU A 283 24.64 -23.92 -5.78
N ARG A 284 25.01 -24.62 -4.69
CA ARG A 284 24.04 -25.11 -3.70
C ARG A 284 23.75 -24.01 -2.67
N VAL A 285 22.50 -23.58 -2.61
CA VAL A 285 22.05 -22.54 -1.67
C VAL A 285 21.01 -23.12 -0.70
N TYR A 286 21.16 -22.79 0.58
CA TYR A 286 20.11 -23.00 1.58
C TYR A 286 19.38 -21.68 1.85
N ILE A 287 18.05 -21.72 1.81
CA ILE A 287 17.19 -20.55 1.84
C ILE A 287 16.58 -20.42 3.24
N PRO A 288 16.99 -19.42 4.05
CA PRO A 288 16.36 -19.13 5.33
C PRO A 288 14.97 -18.53 5.14
N MET A 289 13.98 -19.03 5.88
CA MET A 289 12.57 -18.65 5.78
C MET A 289 11.97 -18.48 7.18
N ALA A 290 11.58 -17.26 7.53
CA ALA A 290 10.92 -16.95 8.80
C ALA A 290 9.40 -16.91 8.61
N THR A 291 8.65 -17.78 9.26
CA THR A 291 7.20 -17.90 9.08
C THR A 291 6.54 -18.57 10.26
N THR A 292 5.26 -18.26 10.46
CA THR A 292 4.35 -18.99 11.35
C THR A 292 3.36 -19.87 10.60
N GLU A 293 3.39 -19.86 9.26
CA GLU A 293 2.54 -20.71 8.43
C GLU A 293 3.12 -22.13 8.35
N GLY A 294 2.38 -23.11 8.90
CA GLY A 294 2.71 -24.52 8.75
C GLY A 294 2.75 -24.95 7.29
N CYS A 295 3.54 -25.98 6.97
CA CYS A 295 3.83 -26.47 5.62
C CYS A 295 4.69 -25.57 4.71
N LEU A 296 4.78 -24.25 4.91
CA LEU A 296 5.42 -23.36 3.93
C LEU A 296 6.88 -23.77 3.65
N VAL A 297 7.70 -23.89 4.70
CA VAL A 297 9.12 -24.27 4.57
C VAL A 297 9.25 -25.69 4.00
N ALA A 298 8.43 -26.63 4.48
CA ALA A 298 8.45 -28.02 4.01
C ALA A 298 8.07 -28.15 2.53
N SER A 299 7.07 -27.40 2.09
CA SER A 299 6.62 -27.35 0.70
C SER A 299 7.70 -26.74 -0.20
N THR A 300 8.29 -25.62 0.22
CA THR A 300 9.42 -25.00 -0.50
C THR A 300 10.62 -25.94 -0.58
N ASN A 301 10.94 -26.65 0.51
CA ASN A 301 12.01 -27.64 0.55
C ASN A 301 11.77 -28.81 -0.42
N ARG A 302 10.51 -29.29 -0.55
CA ARG A 302 10.13 -30.30 -1.55
C ARG A 302 10.34 -29.79 -2.98
N GLY A 303 10.03 -28.52 -3.24
CA GLY A 303 10.32 -27.86 -4.51
C GLY A 303 11.82 -27.79 -4.81
N CYS A 304 12.63 -27.34 -3.84
CA CYS A 304 14.08 -27.33 -3.95
C CYS A 304 14.62 -28.72 -4.29
N LYS A 305 14.10 -29.77 -3.65
CA LYS A 305 14.47 -31.16 -3.94
C LYS A 305 14.17 -31.53 -5.40
N ALA A 306 12.96 -31.24 -5.90
CA ALA A 306 12.57 -31.57 -7.27
C ALA A 306 13.45 -30.85 -8.33
N ILE A 307 13.73 -29.57 -8.10
CA ILE A 307 14.57 -28.75 -8.98
C ILE A 307 16.02 -29.27 -8.97
N THR A 308 16.60 -29.45 -7.77
CA THR A 308 17.99 -29.91 -7.62
C THR A 308 18.20 -31.32 -8.17
N GLN A 309 17.24 -32.24 -7.98
CA GLN A 309 17.30 -33.59 -8.57
C GLN A 309 17.24 -33.59 -10.10
N SER A 310 16.71 -32.52 -10.71
CA SER A 310 16.61 -32.37 -12.16
C SER A 310 17.76 -31.56 -12.78
N GLY A 311 18.81 -31.27 -12.01
CA GLY A 311 20.00 -30.54 -12.48
C GLY A 311 20.07 -29.07 -12.04
N GLY A 312 19.05 -28.57 -11.34
CA GLY A 312 19.02 -27.20 -10.83
C GLY A 312 18.27 -26.22 -11.73
N CYS A 313 18.40 -24.94 -11.40
CA CYS A 313 17.75 -23.82 -12.07
C CYS A 313 18.76 -22.74 -12.46
N LYS A 314 18.39 -21.94 -13.46
CA LYS A 314 19.15 -20.79 -13.92
C LYS A 314 18.34 -19.51 -13.70
N ALA A 315 18.94 -18.52 -13.05
CA ALA A 315 18.34 -17.22 -12.78
C ALA A 315 19.19 -16.09 -13.38
N PHE A 316 18.50 -15.07 -13.89
CA PHE A 316 19.10 -13.95 -14.61
C PHE A 316 18.51 -12.63 -14.13
N ILE A 317 19.38 -11.64 -13.91
CA ILE A 317 18.96 -10.25 -13.67
C ILE A 317 18.71 -9.60 -15.04
N VAL A 318 17.46 -9.23 -15.31
CA VAL A 318 17.07 -8.53 -16.54
C VAL A 318 17.21 -7.03 -16.38
N ASN A 319 16.97 -6.51 -15.17
CA ASN A 319 16.99 -5.09 -14.88
C ASN A 319 17.33 -4.84 -13.41
N ASP A 320 18.01 -3.72 -13.15
CA ASP A 320 18.42 -3.28 -11.82
C ASP A 320 18.25 -1.76 -11.71
N GLY A 321 17.21 -1.34 -10.99
CA GLY A 321 16.96 0.06 -10.71
C GLY A 321 15.76 0.27 -9.81
N ILE A 322 16.02 0.72 -8.60
CA ILE A 322 15.01 1.19 -7.65
C ILE A 322 14.53 2.60 -8.05
N THR A 323 13.34 3.00 -7.64
CA THR A 323 12.70 4.23 -8.14
C THR A 323 12.19 5.16 -7.05
N ARG A 324 12.19 6.46 -7.37
CA ARG A 324 11.47 7.52 -6.65
C ARG A 324 10.79 8.41 -7.67
N ALA A 325 9.56 8.87 -7.38
CA ALA A 325 8.83 9.72 -8.30
C ALA A 325 8.25 10.97 -7.63
N PRO A 326 8.94 12.11 -7.67
CA PRO A 326 8.40 13.38 -7.17
C PRO A 326 7.21 13.85 -8.01
N CYS A 327 6.24 14.48 -7.36
CA CYS A 327 5.14 15.20 -7.99
C CYS A 327 5.43 16.70 -7.94
N LEU A 328 5.50 17.31 -9.12
CA LEU A 328 5.77 18.72 -9.34
C LEU A 328 4.52 19.37 -9.92
N LYS A 329 4.20 20.59 -9.49
CA LYS A 329 3.04 21.36 -9.95
C LYS A 329 3.51 22.64 -10.63
N CYS A 330 3.08 22.82 -11.87
CA CYS A 330 3.34 24.00 -12.69
C CYS A 330 2.15 24.96 -12.66
N LEU A 331 2.30 26.16 -13.24
CA LEU A 331 1.20 27.13 -13.34
C LEU A 331 0.17 26.70 -14.40
N SER A 332 0.63 26.09 -15.49
CA SER A 332 -0.19 25.63 -16.61
C SER A 332 0.23 24.23 -17.10
N ALA A 333 -0.63 23.60 -17.91
CA ALA A 333 -0.30 22.34 -18.58
C ALA A 333 0.83 22.51 -19.61
N GLU A 334 0.90 23.67 -20.27
CA GLU A 334 2.00 24.02 -21.18
C GLU A 334 3.36 23.98 -20.46
N GLN A 335 3.46 24.61 -19.28
CA GLN A 335 4.67 24.55 -18.47
C GLN A 335 4.99 23.12 -18.01
N ALA A 336 3.97 22.33 -17.65
CA ALA A 336 4.16 20.94 -17.27
C ALA A 336 4.74 20.09 -18.42
N VAL A 337 4.26 20.29 -19.64
CA VAL A 337 4.81 19.64 -20.84
C VAL A 337 6.23 20.10 -21.12
N ALA A 338 6.51 21.40 -21.02
CA ALA A 338 7.85 21.95 -21.20
C ALA A 338 8.84 21.36 -20.17
N LEU A 339 8.43 21.30 -18.90
CA LEU A 339 9.23 20.71 -17.82
C LEU A 339 9.49 19.22 -18.05
N ALA A 340 8.47 18.45 -18.46
CA ALA A 340 8.61 17.02 -18.74
C ALA A 340 9.62 16.77 -19.87
N LYS A 341 9.45 17.47 -21.02
CA LYS A 341 10.36 17.35 -22.17
C LYS A 341 11.78 17.76 -21.83
N TRP A 342 11.96 18.86 -21.11
CA TRP A 342 13.28 19.31 -20.69
C TRP A 342 13.94 18.30 -19.74
N SER A 343 13.20 17.75 -18.78
CA SER A 343 13.72 16.78 -17.81
C SER A 343 14.21 15.48 -18.45
N GLU A 344 13.57 15.04 -19.54
CA GLU A 344 13.98 13.86 -20.31
C GLU A 344 15.04 14.14 -21.39
N GLY A 345 15.10 15.39 -21.88
CA GLY A 345 16.03 15.88 -22.90
C GLY A 345 17.18 16.69 -22.30
N ASP A 346 17.28 17.97 -22.66
CA ASP A 346 18.42 18.85 -22.37
C ASP A 346 18.80 18.95 -20.88
N GLY A 347 17.82 18.84 -19.99
CA GLY A 347 18.03 18.91 -18.53
C GLY A 347 18.57 17.62 -17.93
N LYS A 348 18.45 16.48 -18.61
CA LYS A 348 18.73 15.15 -18.06
C LYS A 348 20.13 15.03 -17.47
N GLN A 349 21.14 15.59 -18.15
CA GLN A 349 22.53 15.52 -17.70
C GLN A 349 22.77 16.33 -16.42
N ALA A 350 22.28 17.57 -16.36
CA ALA A 350 22.40 18.41 -15.16
C ALA A 350 21.66 17.80 -13.96
N LEU A 351 20.46 17.24 -14.20
CA LEU A 351 19.68 16.54 -13.18
C LEU A 351 20.41 15.29 -12.66
N LYS A 352 21.05 14.53 -13.57
CA LYS A 352 21.88 13.37 -13.23
C LYS A 352 23.08 13.75 -12.37
N GLU A 353 23.84 14.76 -12.76
CA GLU A 353 25.00 15.25 -11.99
C GLU A 353 24.60 15.70 -10.59
N SER A 354 23.51 16.44 -10.47
CA SER A 354 22.98 16.87 -9.17
C SER A 354 22.58 15.69 -8.29
N PHE A 355 21.85 14.72 -8.85
CA PHE A 355 21.48 13.51 -8.12
C PHE A 355 22.71 12.74 -7.61
N GLU A 356 23.67 12.49 -8.50
CA GLU A 356 24.85 11.66 -8.23
C GLU A 356 25.85 12.35 -7.30
N SER A 357 25.84 13.69 -7.21
CA SER A 357 26.64 14.43 -6.22
C SER A 357 26.36 14.05 -4.76
N THR A 358 25.21 13.42 -4.49
CA THR A 358 24.76 13.10 -3.13
C THR A 358 25.23 11.75 -2.60
N THR A 359 25.85 10.92 -3.45
CA THR A 359 26.15 9.50 -3.18
C THR A 359 27.34 8.99 -3.98
N SER A 360 28.15 8.12 -3.39
CA SER A 360 29.28 7.46 -4.06
C SER A 360 28.89 6.21 -4.85
N PHE A 361 27.68 5.68 -4.64
CA PHE A 361 27.21 4.43 -5.27
C PHE A 361 26.02 4.63 -6.21
N GLY A 362 25.14 5.56 -5.86
CA GLY A 362 23.89 5.75 -6.57
C GLY A 362 24.13 6.33 -7.96
N LYS A 363 23.56 5.69 -8.99
CA LYS A 363 23.61 6.21 -10.36
C LYS A 363 22.21 6.42 -10.88
N LEU A 364 21.89 7.62 -11.34
CA LEU A 364 20.61 7.90 -12.01
C LEU A 364 20.67 7.29 -13.42
N THR A 365 19.93 6.21 -13.61
CA THR A 365 19.92 5.43 -14.87
C THR A 365 18.78 5.83 -15.80
N GLY A 366 17.73 6.47 -15.28
CA GLY A 366 16.62 6.95 -16.09
C GLY A 366 15.78 8.01 -15.41
N ILE A 367 15.18 8.87 -16.23
CA ILE A 367 14.14 9.82 -15.84
C ILE A 367 12.99 9.57 -16.82
N LYS A 368 11.79 9.33 -16.28
CA LYS A 368 10.56 9.26 -17.07
C LYS A 368 9.54 10.21 -16.50
N ALA A 369 9.02 11.11 -17.32
CA ALA A 369 8.06 12.14 -16.94
C ALA A 369 6.65 11.75 -17.39
N THR A 370 5.70 11.78 -16.47
CA THR A 370 4.27 11.63 -16.77
C THR A 370 3.54 12.92 -16.41
N VAL A 371 2.82 13.50 -17.37
CA VAL A 371 2.06 14.74 -17.18
C VAL A 371 0.59 14.43 -16.91
N ALA A 372 0.00 15.09 -15.91
CA ALA A 372 -1.44 15.07 -15.64
C ALA A 372 -1.93 16.50 -15.37
N GLY A 373 -2.54 17.11 -16.38
CA GLY A 373 -2.89 18.54 -16.35
C GLY A 373 -1.64 19.39 -16.14
N LYS A 374 -1.59 20.16 -15.04
CA LYS A 374 -0.43 20.99 -14.67
C LYS A 374 0.57 20.29 -13.73
N ASN A 375 0.40 18.98 -13.48
CA ASN A 375 1.32 18.21 -12.65
C ASN A 375 2.27 17.39 -13.52
N VAL A 376 3.51 17.22 -13.05
CA VAL A 376 4.53 16.34 -13.64
C VAL A 376 5.00 15.36 -12.57
N TYR A 377 4.95 14.07 -12.90
CA TYR A 377 5.48 12.99 -12.08
C TYR A 377 6.79 12.52 -12.71
N LEU A 378 7.91 12.77 -12.05
CA LEU A 378 9.24 12.40 -12.57
C LEU A 378 9.69 11.08 -11.95
N ARG A 379 9.43 9.95 -12.60
CA ARG A 379 9.92 8.65 -12.16
C ARG A 379 11.43 8.54 -12.42
N LEU A 380 12.20 8.73 -11.36
CA LEU A 380 13.65 8.62 -11.31
C LEU A 380 14.01 7.15 -11.06
N LYS A 381 14.77 6.55 -11.96
CA LYS A 381 15.32 5.18 -11.82
C LYS A 381 16.79 5.26 -11.46
N CYS A 382 17.18 4.56 -10.42
CA CYS A 382 18.51 4.64 -9.82
C CYS A 382 19.07 3.25 -9.53
N PHE A 383 20.33 3.02 -9.92
CA PHE A 383 21.13 1.91 -9.40
C PHE A 383 21.57 2.23 -7.97
N SER A 384 21.50 1.27 -7.04
CA SER A 384 21.74 1.52 -5.61
C SER A 384 22.82 0.66 -4.96
N GLY A 385 23.66 0.00 -5.76
CA GLY A 385 24.62 -0.97 -5.24
C GLY A 385 23.90 -2.10 -4.49
N ASP A 386 24.43 -2.46 -3.33
CA ASP A 386 23.89 -3.52 -2.49
C ASP A 386 22.81 -3.07 -1.50
N ALA A 387 22.51 -1.77 -1.45
CA ALA A 387 21.39 -1.27 -0.68
C ALA A 387 20.10 -1.40 -1.50
N MET A 388 18.97 -1.62 -0.81
CA MET A 388 17.66 -1.45 -1.44
C MET A 388 17.46 -0.01 -1.94
N GLY A 389 18.03 0.98 -1.22
CA GLY A 389 18.38 2.29 -1.78
C GLY A 389 17.43 3.45 -1.46
N MET A 390 16.30 3.23 -0.78
CA MET A 390 15.24 4.25 -0.66
C MET A 390 15.67 5.56 0.00
N ASN A 391 16.51 5.53 1.03
CA ASN A 391 17.02 6.75 1.66
C ASN A 391 17.98 7.50 0.73
N MET A 392 18.88 6.77 0.07
CA MET A 392 19.85 7.34 -0.87
C MET A 392 19.17 8.00 -2.07
N ILE A 393 18.18 7.33 -2.67
CA ILE A 393 17.45 7.89 -3.82
C ILE A 393 16.64 9.11 -3.40
N SER A 394 16.03 9.09 -2.22
CA SER A 394 15.24 10.23 -1.74
C SER A 394 16.13 11.46 -1.51
N LYS A 395 17.35 11.27 -1.00
CA LYS A 395 18.36 12.34 -0.90
C LYS A 395 18.78 12.85 -2.28
N GLY A 396 19.12 11.97 -3.21
CA GLY A 396 19.50 12.36 -4.57
C GLY A 396 18.36 13.06 -5.32
N ALA A 397 17.12 12.61 -5.12
CA ALA A 397 15.94 13.25 -5.69
C ALA A 397 15.76 14.67 -5.16
N LEU A 398 16.00 14.95 -3.87
CA LEU A 398 15.93 16.32 -3.34
C LEU A 398 16.97 17.25 -3.97
N ALA A 399 18.21 16.79 -4.16
CA ALA A 399 19.24 17.59 -4.84
C ALA A 399 18.87 17.88 -6.30
N LEU A 400 18.41 16.84 -7.02
CA LEU A 400 17.89 16.97 -8.38
C LEU A 400 16.74 17.98 -8.45
N ILE A 401 15.78 17.90 -7.52
CA ILE A 401 14.66 18.84 -7.46
C ILE A 401 15.16 20.26 -7.16
N SER A 402 16.16 20.46 -6.30
CA SER A 402 16.74 21.79 -6.08
C SER A 402 17.23 22.41 -7.39
N THR A 403 17.99 21.65 -8.18
CA THR A 403 18.51 22.10 -9.49
C THR A 403 17.38 22.39 -10.48
N LEU A 404 16.32 21.57 -10.46
CA LEU A 404 15.14 21.77 -11.29
C LEU A 404 14.41 23.07 -10.93
N LEU A 405 14.26 23.36 -9.63
CA LEU A 405 13.57 24.56 -9.15
C LEU A 405 14.36 25.84 -9.43
N ASP A 406 15.69 25.79 -9.45
CA ASP A 406 16.52 26.93 -9.88
C ASP A 406 16.26 27.29 -11.36
N LYS A 407 16.01 26.29 -12.21
CA LYS A 407 15.68 26.50 -13.62
C LYS A 407 14.22 26.88 -13.86
N PHE A 408 13.30 26.33 -13.06
CA PHE A 408 11.86 26.54 -13.15
C PHE A 408 11.31 27.07 -11.82
N PRO A 409 11.56 28.35 -11.48
CA PRO A 409 11.26 28.91 -10.15
C PRO A 409 9.77 28.96 -9.80
N THR A 410 8.89 28.86 -10.81
CA THR A 410 7.43 28.82 -10.61
C THR A 410 6.89 27.42 -10.33
N VAL A 411 7.72 26.38 -10.44
CA VAL A 411 7.33 24.99 -10.15
C VAL A 411 7.33 24.78 -8.64
N VAL A 412 6.37 24.02 -8.14
CA VAL A 412 6.27 23.65 -6.72
C VAL A 412 6.43 22.15 -6.58
N LEU A 413 7.32 21.71 -5.69
CA LEU A 413 7.35 20.33 -5.22
C LEU A 413 6.12 20.06 -4.33
N VAL A 414 5.18 19.28 -4.84
CA VAL A 414 3.98 18.87 -4.06
C VAL A 414 4.34 17.76 -3.09
N ALA A 415 5.07 16.76 -3.56
CA ALA A 415 5.53 15.64 -2.75
C ALA A 415 6.76 14.98 -3.39
N LEU A 416 7.74 14.59 -2.57
CA LEU A 416 8.89 13.81 -3.04
C LEU A 416 8.49 12.42 -3.55
N SER A 417 7.38 11.87 -3.03
CA SER A 417 6.79 10.62 -3.47
C SER A 417 5.33 10.86 -3.90
N GLY A 418 5.13 11.10 -5.20
CA GLY A 418 3.83 11.28 -5.84
C GLY A 418 3.14 9.97 -6.23
N ASN A 419 3.44 8.85 -5.56
CA ASN A 419 2.91 7.51 -5.84
C ASN A 419 3.21 6.90 -7.22
N MET A 420 3.97 7.58 -8.09
CA MET A 420 4.47 7.05 -9.36
C MET A 420 5.80 6.30 -9.25
N CYS A 421 6.25 5.99 -8.02
CA CYS A 421 7.45 5.17 -7.81
C CYS A 421 7.22 3.75 -8.39
N THR A 422 6.18 2.98 -8.02
CA THR A 422 5.27 3.09 -6.85
C THR A 422 5.87 2.30 -5.69
N ASP A 423 5.65 2.67 -4.42
CA ASP A 423 6.30 2.03 -3.26
C ASP A 423 5.29 1.59 -2.20
N LYS A 424 5.30 0.31 -1.85
CA LYS A 424 4.38 -0.42 -0.95
C LYS A 424 2.91 -0.38 -1.39
N LYS A 425 2.64 -0.25 -2.70
CA LYS A 425 1.28 -0.29 -3.26
C LYS A 425 1.25 -1.08 -4.57
N PRO A 426 0.19 -1.86 -4.84
CA PRO A 426 0.05 -2.54 -6.12
C PRO A 426 -0.03 -1.51 -7.23
N SER A 427 0.74 -1.72 -8.31
CA SER A 427 0.83 -0.77 -9.41
C SER A 427 1.29 -1.43 -10.69
N ALA A 428 0.53 -1.19 -11.78
CA ALA A 428 0.87 -1.68 -13.11
C ALA A 428 2.23 -1.16 -13.60
N ILE A 429 2.66 0.04 -13.17
CA ILE A 429 3.95 0.58 -13.62
C ILE A 429 5.13 -0.26 -13.11
N ASN A 430 5.03 -0.83 -11.91
CA ASN A 430 6.08 -1.69 -11.37
C ASN A 430 6.08 -3.06 -12.07
N TRP A 431 4.89 -3.55 -12.48
CA TRP A 431 4.75 -4.76 -13.28
C TRP A 431 5.38 -4.59 -14.68
N ILE A 432 5.10 -3.48 -15.35
CA ILE A 432 5.48 -3.24 -16.75
C ILE A 432 6.93 -2.75 -16.88
N GLU A 433 7.32 -1.77 -16.08
CA GLU A 433 8.63 -1.11 -16.20
C GLU A 433 9.68 -1.66 -15.22
N GLY A 434 9.27 -2.51 -14.29
CA GLY A 434 10.09 -3.01 -13.20
C GLY A 434 10.35 -1.97 -12.10
N ARG A 435 10.86 -2.45 -10.96
CA ARG A 435 11.33 -1.65 -9.83
C ARG A 435 12.23 -2.49 -8.91
N GLY A 436 13.44 -2.01 -8.60
CA GLY A 436 14.43 -2.85 -7.91
C GLY A 436 15.07 -3.83 -8.90
N LYS A 437 15.07 -5.13 -8.58
CA LYS A 437 15.64 -6.18 -9.43
C LYS A 437 14.53 -6.91 -10.20
N SER A 438 14.63 -6.92 -11.53
CA SER A 438 13.80 -7.79 -12.37
C SER A 438 14.54 -9.10 -12.61
N VAL A 439 13.93 -10.21 -12.22
CA VAL A 439 14.54 -11.55 -12.28
C VAL A 439 13.68 -12.47 -13.15
N VAL A 440 14.33 -13.22 -14.03
CA VAL A 440 13.75 -14.39 -14.69
C VAL A 440 14.51 -15.61 -14.22
N ILE A 441 13.80 -16.65 -13.81
CA ILE A 441 14.37 -17.93 -13.41
C ILE A 441 13.67 -19.05 -14.16
N GLU A 442 14.42 -20.04 -14.63
CA GLU A 442 13.89 -21.21 -15.32
C GLU A 442 14.56 -22.53 -14.88
N CYS A 443 13.85 -23.64 -15.07
CA CYS A 443 14.41 -25.00 -15.01
C CYS A 443 13.55 -25.99 -15.78
N THR A 444 14.11 -27.19 -16.01
CA THR A 444 13.36 -28.35 -16.50
C THR A 444 13.35 -29.42 -15.41
N ILE A 445 12.17 -29.89 -15.03
CA ILE A 445 11.97 -30.95 -14.05
C ILE A 445 11.60 -32.23 -14.79
N LYS A 446 12.41 -33.28 -14.58
CA LYS A 446 12.20 -34.57 -15.24
C LYS A 446 10.85 -35.18 -14.87
N LYS A 447 10.15 -35.79 -15.81
CA LYS A 447 8.83 -36.41 -15.60
C LYS A 447 8.83 -37.45 -14.47
N GLU A 448 9.92 -38.20 -14.33
CA GLU A 448 10.13 -39.17 -13.26
C GLU A 448 10.21 -38.50 -11.87
N ILE A 449 10.79 -37.30 -11.78
CA ILE A 449 10.84 -36.51 -10.55
C ILE A 449 9.47 -35.87 -10.27
N VAL A 450 8.75 -35.44 -11.30
CA VAL A 450 7.35 -35.00 -11.15
C VAL A 450 6.49 -36.11 -10.54
N GLN A 451 6.60 -37.34 -11.05
CA GLN A 451 5.87 -38.49 -10.52
C GLN A 451 6.33 -38.89 -9.11
N ASN A 452 7.64 -39.05 -8.92
CA ASN A 452 8.19 -39.63 -7.69
C ASN A 452 8.31 -38.63 -6.53
N THR A 453 8.58 -37.36 -6.80
CA THR A 453 8.75 -36.32 -5.77
C THR A 453 7.50 -35.45 -5.66
N LEU A 454 6.94 -35.01 -6.80
CA LEU A 454 5.78 -34.12 -6.82
C LEU A 454 4.43 -34.86 -6.80
N LYS A 455 4.44 -36.19 -6.95
CA LYS A 455 3.27 -37.08 -6.78
C LYS A 455 2.10 -36.70 -7.70
N THR A 456 2.41 -36.26 -8.92
CA THR A 456 1.43 -35.89 -9.96
C THR A 456 2.02 -36.14 -11.35
N THR A 457 1.35 -35.64 -12.41
CA THR A 457 1.83 -35.71 -13.80
C THR A 457 2.11 -34.32 -14.35
N VAL A 458 2.97 -34.25 -15.38
CA VAL A 458 3.30 -33.00 -16.08
C VAL A 458 2.05 -32.34 -16.65
N ASP A 459 1.20 -33.12 -17.32
CA ASP A 459 -0.02 -32.60 -17.96
C ASP A 459 -0.97 -31.94 -16.95
N LYS A 460 -1.13 -32.52 -15.75
CA LYS A 460 -1.96 -31.93 -14.69
C LYS A 460 -1.37 -30.65 -14.13
N ILE A 461 -0.03 -30.56 -13.99
CA ILE A 461 0.64 -29.34 -13.52
C ILE A 461 0.42 -28.19 -14.53
N VAL A 462 0.63 -28.48 -15.82
CA VAL A 462 0.44 -27.50 -16.89
C VAL A 462 -1.01 -27.01 -16.93
N ASP A 463 -1.98 -27.93 -16.87
CA ASP A 463 -3.39 -27.57 -16.87
C ASP A 463 -3.78 -26.74 -15.64
N VAL A 464 -3.37 -27.13 -14.43
CA VAL A 464 -3.65 -26.34 -13.22
C VAL A 464 -3.06 -24.93 -13.32
N ASN A 465 -1.84 -24.77 -13.84
CA ASN A 465 -1.25 -23.44 -14.00
C ASN A 465 -1.99 -22.59 -15.03
N LEU A 466 -2.41 -23.19 -16.15
CA LEU A 466 -3.24 -22.50 -17.14
C LEU A 466 -4.57 -22.04 -16.53
N GLN A 467 -5.31 -22.94 -15.89
CA GLN A 467 -6.64 -22.63 -15.34
C GLN A 467 -6.55 -21.66 -14.15
N LYS A 468 -5.57 -21.83 -13.26
CA LYS A 468 -5.45 -21.03 -12.03
C LYS A 468 -4.64 -19.76 -12.22
N ASN A 469 -3.35 -19.91 -12.54
CA ASN A 469 -2.40 -18.80 -12.48
C ASN A 469 -2.57 -17.84 -13.66
N LEU A 470 -3.05 -18.33 -14.81
CA LEU A 470 -3.33 -17.51 -15.99
C LEU A 470 -4.81 -17.12 -16.07
N ILE A 471 -5.69 -18.08 -16.37
CA ILE A 471 -7.11 -17.80 -16.62
C ILE A 471 -7.80 -17.24 -15.36
N GLY A 472 -7.67 -17.89 -14.20
CA GLY A 472 -8.25 -17.41 -12.94
C GLY A 472 -7.76 -16.01 -12.53
N SER A 473 -6.47 -15.73 -12.71
CA SER A 473 -5.90 -14.39 -12.47
C SER A 473 -6.42 -13.35 -13.46
N ALA A 474 -6.60 -13.71 -14.74
CA ALA A 474 -7.21 -12.84 -15.74
C ALA A 474 -8.67 -12.54 -15.40
N MET A 475 -9.45 -13.55 -15.01
CA MET A 475 -10.85 -13.39 -14.61
C MET A 475 -11.03 -12.48 -13.39
N SER A 476 -10.03 -12.42 -12.50
CA SER A 476 -10.02 -11.55 -11.33
C SER A 476 -9.38 -10.17 -11.58
N ALA A 477 -9.02 -9.86 -12.83
CA ALA A 477 -8.33 -8.62 -13.22
C ALA A 477 -7.03 -8.37 -12.41
N SER A 478 -6.30 -9.44 -12.10
CA SER A 478 -5.03 -9.37 -11.38
C SER A 478 -3.96 -8.68 -12.24
N VAL A 479 -3.19 -7.79 -11.61
CA VAL A 479 -2.02 -7.14 -12.22
C VAL A 479 -0.78 -7.59 -11.45
N GLY A 480 0.08 -8.36 -12.13
CA GLY A 480 1.31 -8.92 -11.56
C GLY A 480 1.12 -10.16 -10.68
N GLY A 481 -0.11 -10.55 -10.36
CA GLY A 481 -0.40 -11.74 -9.55
C GLY A 481 -0.74 -12.98 -10.37
N TYR A 482 0.08 -13.35 -11.35
CA TYR A 482 -0.10 -14.54 -12.21
C TYR A 482 0.67 -15.76 -11.68
N ASN A 483 0.50 -16.03 -10.38
CA ASN A 483 1.26 -17.04 -9.63
C ASN A 483 0.39 -17.70 -8.55
N ALA A 484 0.93 -18.72 -7.89
CA ALA A 484 0.21 -19.44 -6.86
C ALA A 484 0.35 -18.80 -5.47
N HIS A 485 1.59 -18.58 -5.01
CA HIS A 485 1.92 -18.07 -3.68
C HIS A 485 3.32 -17.44 -3.60
N ALA A 486 3.70 -16.65 -4.61
CA ALA A 486 4.99 -15.94 -4.59
C ALA A 486 5.14 -15.09 -3.31
N ALA A 487 4.06 -14.43 -2.89
CA ALA A 487 4.02 -13.60 -1.68
C ALA A 487 4.42 -14.34 -0.39
N ASN A 488 4.04 -15.62 -0.24
CA ASN A 488 4.40 -16.42 0.94
C ASN A 488 5.93 -16.61 1.02
N ASN A 489 6.54 -17.00 -0.11
CA ASN A 489 7.98 -17.26 -0.20
C ASN A 489 8.79 -15.96 -0.06
N VAL A 490 8.38 -14.88 -0.75
CA VAL A 490 9.00 -13.57 -0.63
C VAL A 490 8.98 -13.09 0.82
N THR A 491 7.81 -13.09 1.45
CA THR A 491 7.66 -12.63 2.85
C THR A 491 8.55 -13.43 3.81
N ALA A 492 8.56 -14.76 3.68
CA ALA A 492 9.35 -15.60 4.57
C ALA A 492 10.86 -15.34 4.44
N VAL A 493 11.37 -15.17 3.22
CA VAL A 493 12.77 -14.81 2.99
C VAL A 493 13.06 -13.38 3.45
N PHE A 494 12.14 -12.44 3.22
CA PHE A 494 12.29 -11.04 3.60
C PHE A 494 12.43 -10.87 5.11
N LEU A 495 11.54 -11.52 5.88
CA LEU A 495 11.58 -11.53 7.35
C LEU A 495 12.88 -12.15 7.87
N ALA A 496 13.32 -13.27 7.28
CA ALA A 496 14.55 -13.94 7.68
C ALA A 496 15.80 -13.11 7.39
N THR A 497 15.81 -12.34 6.29
CA THR A 497 17.01 -11.65 5.80
C THR A 497 17.02 -10.15 6.08
N GLY A 498 16.05 -9.63 6.84
CA GLY A 498 16.00 -8.23 7.28
C GLY A 498 15.65 -7.23 6.18
N GLN A 499 14.85 -7.67 5.21
CA GLN A 499 14.26 -6.81 4.18
C GLN A 499 13.03 -6.08 4.75
N ASP A 500 12.43 -5.20 3.95
CA ASP A 500 11.20 -4.50 4.32
C ASP A 500 9.98 -5.36 3.92
N PRO A 501 9.26 -5.98 4.88
CA PRO A 501 8.14 -6.88 4.55
C PRO A 501 6.97 -6.15 3.89
N ALA A 502 6.84 -4.82 4.02
CA ALA A 502 5.79 -4.08 3.33
C ALA A 502 6.04 -3.99 1.80
N GLN A 503 7.28 -4.19 1.35
CA GLN A 503 7.62 -4.26 -0.07
C GLN A 503 7.22 -5.60 -0.71
N ASN A 504 6.74 -6.58 0.07
CA ASN A 504 6.12 -7.80 -0.46
C ASN A 504 4.99 -7.49 -1.45
N VAL A 505 4.28 -6.37 -1.27
CA VAL A 505 3.19 -5.93 -2.17
C VAL A 505 3.63 -5.89 -3.64
N GLU A 506 4.88 -5.52 -3.92
CA GLU A 506 5.41 -5.39 -5.27
C GLU A 506 6.45 -6.44 -5.58
N SER A 507 7.24 -6.83 -4.59
CA SER A 507 8.26 -7.88 -4.71
C SER A 507 7.65 -9.25 -4.96
N SER A 508 6.36 -9.45 -4.69
CA SER A 508 5.62 -10.67 -5.03
C SER A 508 4.98 -10.68 -6.42
N ASN A 509 5.13 -9.59 -7.20
CA ASN A 509 4.74 -9.61 -8.60
C ASN A 509 5.48 -10.76 -9.31
N CYS A 510 4.74 -11.70 -9.85
CA CYS A 510 5.27 -12.90 -10.46
C CYS A 510 4.29 -13.45 -11.51
N ILE A 511 4.82 -13.84 -12.65
CA ILE A 511 4.15 -14.75 -13.59
C ILE A 511 4.87 -16.10 -13.59
N THR A 512 4.11 -17.17 -13.38
CA THR A 512 4.58 -18.55 -13.41
C THR A 512 4.08 -19.24 -14.68
N LEU A 513 5.01 -19.79 -15.46
CA LEU A 513 4.70 -20.51 -16.70
C LEU A 513 5.19 -21.94 -16.62
N PHE A 514 4.38 -22.86 -17.14
CA PHE A 514 4.67 -24.28 -17.24
C PHE A 514 4.36 -24.77 -18.63
N GLU A 515 5.29 -25.55 -19.19
CA GLU A 515 5.14 -26.17 -20.49
C GLU A 515 5.68 -27.60 -20.44
N LYS A 516 5.07 -28.49 -21.20
CA LYS A 516 5.60 -29.82 -21.43
C LYS A 516 6.57 -29.75 -22.60
N ASN A 517 7.83 -30.10 -22.38
CA ASN A 517 8.83 -30.11 -23.44
C ASN A 517 8.66 -31.33 -24.35
N ALA A 518 9.46 -31.40 -25.42
CA ALA A 518 9.42 -32.50 -26.40
C ALA A 518 9.72 -33.90 -25.80
N GLU A 519 10.46 -33.97 -24.68
CA GLU A 519 10.83 -35.21 -23.99
C GLU A 519 9.76 -35.68 -22.99
N GLY A 520 8.71 -34.86 -22.82
CA GLY A 520 7.62 -35.06 -21.86
C GLY A 520 7.94 -34.59 -20.45
N ASP A 521 9.05 -33.89 -20.26
CA ASP A 521 9.46 -33.25 -19.01
C ASP A 521 8.77 -31.89 -18.84
N LEU A 522 8.79 -31.35 -17.62
CA LEU A 522 8.18 -30.08 -17.29
C LEU A 522 9.21 -28.96 -17.38
N TRP A 523 9.11 -28.08 -18.37
CA TRP A 523 9.78 -26.78 -18.30
C TRP A 523 8.96 -25.82 -17.45
N MET A 524 9.65 -25.04 -16.61
CA MET A 524 9.03 -24.01 -15.80
C MET A 524 9.85 -22.73 -15.75
N SER A 525 9.15 -21.60 -15.64
CA SER A 525 9.76 -20.32 -15.32
C SER A 525 8.93 -19.49 -14.34
N CYS A 526 9.62 -18.64 -13.58
CA CYS A 526 9.03 -17.56 -12.82
C CYS A 526 9.69 -16.24 -13.24
N THR A 527 8.89 -15.23 -13.54
CA THR A 527 9.39 -13.89 -13.87
C THR A 527 8.86 -12.88 -12.85
N MET A 528 9.79 -12.24 -12.15
CA MET A 528 9.52 -11.31 -11.05
C MET A 528 10.13 -9.94 -11.37
N PRO A 529 9.36 -8.98 -11.93
CA PRO A 529 9.92 -7.75 -12.47
C PRO A 529 10.29 -6.71 -11.40
N SER A 530 9.86 -6.88 -10.16
CA SER A 530 9.94 -5.83 -9.15
C SER A 530 10.43 -6.28 -7.76
N ILE A 531 11.47 -7.12 -7.66
CA ILE A 531 12.02 -7.56 -6.38
C ILE A 531 12.85 -6.43 -5.74
N GLU A 532 12.43 -5.97 -4.56
CA GLU A 532 13.11 -4.92 -3.81
C GLU A 532 13.89 -5.51 -2.64
N VAL A 533 15.20 -5.66 -2.82
CA VAL A 533 16.08 -6.26 -1.81
C VAL A 533 17.39 -5.49 -1.66
N GLY A 534 17.99 -5.62 -0.50
CA GLY A 534 19.33 -5.14 -0.19
C GLY A 534 20.03 -6.03 0.83
N THR A 535 21.35 -5.98 0.86
CA THR A 535 22.21 -6.75 1.78
C THR A 535 22.98 -5.85 2.75
N VAL A 536 22.82 -4.53 2.59
CA VAL A 536 23.25 -3.45 3.48
C VAL A 536 22.11 -2.48 3.79
N GLY A 537 22.13 -1.90 5.00
CA GLY A 537 21.10 -0.98 5.49
C GLY A 537 19.86 -1.67 6.05
N GLY A 538 18.97 -0.89 6.69
CA GLY A 538 17.71 -1.39 7.24
C GLY A 538 17.90 -2.52 8.27
N GLY A 539 17.05 -3.54 8.21
CA GLY A 539 17.09 -4.70 9.11
C GLY A 539 18.27 -5.64 8.88
N THR A 540 18.99 -5.51 7.77
CA THR A 540 20.08 -6.43 7.39
C THR A 540 21.28 -6.41 8.35
N GLY A 541 21.38 -5.37 9.19
CA GLY A 541 22.44 -5.21 10.20
C GLY A 541 22.17 -5.91 11.53
N LEU A 542 20.93 -6.34 11.77
CA LEU A 542 20.55 -7.08 12.97
C LEU A 542 21.18 -8.49 12.95
N ALA A 543 21.54 -9.01 14.12
CA ALA A 543 22.42 -10.17 14.21
C ALA A 543 21.83 -11.43 13.53
N ALA A 544 20.56 -11.76 13.80
CA ALA A 544 19.89 -12.93 13.23
C ALA A 544 19.71 -12.80 11.70
N GLN A 545 19.26 -11.64 11.23
CA GLN A 545 19.08 -11.34 9.82
C GLN A 545 20.42 -11.35 9.07
N SER A 546 21.47 -10.81 9.69
CA SER A 546 22.81 -10.85 9.16
C SER A 546 23.35 -12.29 9.09
N ALA A 547 23.01 -13.17 10.04
CA ALA A 547 23.39 -14.57 9.99
C ALA A 547 22.69 -15.30 8.83
N CYS A 548 21.41 -15.01 8.58
CA CYS A 548 20.67 -15.54 7.44
C CYS A 548 21.29 -15.11 6.10
N LEU A 549 21.66 -13.83 5.96
CA LEU A 549 22.37 -13.34 4.77
C LEU A 549 23.75 -13.99 4.60
N LYS A 550 24.47 -14.29 5.70
CA LYS A 550 25.74 -15.02 5.66
C LYS A 550 25.55 -16.48 5.23
N ALA A 551 24.47 -17.14 5.68
CA ALA A 551 24.14 -18.51 5.27
C ALA A 551 23.87 -18.62 3.77
N ILE A 552 23.30 -17.58 3.16
CA ILE A 552 23.15 -17.46 1.70
C ILE A 552 24.47 -17.09 1.00
N GLY A 553 25.41 -16.46 1.74
CA GLY A 553 26.69 -15.97 1.20
C GLY A 553 26.60 -14.59 0.55
N VAL A 554 25.68 -13.73 1.00
CA VAL A 554 25.42 -12.40 0.37
C VAL A 554 25.43 -11.25 1.38
N LYS A 555 25.90 -11.44 2.61
CA LYS A 555 25.90 -10.35 3.60
C LYS A 555 26.89 -9.25 3.23
N GLY A 556 26.44 -7.99 3.24
CA GLY A 556 27.30 -6.83 2.99
C GLY A 556 27.38 -6.45 1.51
N GLY A 557 28.33 -5.57 1.17
CA GLY A 557 28.62 -5.22 -0.23
C GLY A 557 29.27 -6.39 -0.97
N GLY A 558 28.93 -6.56 -2.25
CA GLY A 558 29.56 -7.54 -3.12
C GLY A 558 30.97 -7.15 -3.56
N GLU A 559 31.65 -8.06 -4.28
CA GLU A 559 32.94 -7.77 -4.91
C GLU A 559 32.81 -6.58 -5.86
N ASN A 560 31.79 -6.60 -6.74
CA ASN A 560 31.32 -5.40 -7.41
C ASN A 560 30.06 -4.88 -6.71
N PRO A 561 29.86 -3.56 -6.65
CA PRO A 561 28.64 -2.98 -6.10
C PRO A 561 27.39 -3.62 -6.73
N GLY A 562 26.48 -4.10 -5.88
CA GLY A 562 25.19 -4.67 -6.26
C GLY A 562 25.19 -6.19 -6.49
N ASP A 563 26.34 -6.86 -6.53
CA ASP A 563 26.41 -8.30 -6.79
C ASP A 563 25.69 -9.12 -5.72
N ASN A 564 25.88 -8.78 -4.44
CA ASN A 564 25.23 -9.49 -3.33
C ASN A 564 23.72 -9.27 -3.34
N ALA A 565 23.25 -8.04 -3.60
CA ALA A 565 21.83 -7.77 -3.70
C ALA A 565 21.19 -8.42 -4.95
N LYS A 566 21.93 -8.57 -6.06
CA LYS A 566 21.46 -9.32 -7.23
C LYS A 566 21.37 -10.82 -6.92
N LYS A 567 22.39 -11.39 -6.27
CA LYS A 567 22.37 -12.80 -5.82
C LYS A 567 21.22 -13.05 -4.86
N LEU A 568 20.95 -12.15 -3.90
CA LEU A 568 19.79 -12.27 -3.02
C LEU A 568 18.46 -12.25 -3.80
N ALA A 569 18.31 -11.38 -4.80
CA ALA A 569 17.10 -11.36 -5.63
C ALA A 569 16.90 -12.67 -6.40
N MET A 570 17.98 -13.27 -6.92
CA MET A 570 17.92 -14.59 -7.55
C MET A 570 17.57 -15.71 -6.56
N VAL A 571 18.03 -15.63 -5.30
CA VAL A 571 17.66 -16.57 -4.24
C VAL A 571 16.19 -16.44 -3.86
N VAL A 572 15.65 -15.21 -3.79
CA VAL A 572 14.22 -14.96 -3.59
C VAL A 572 13.41 -15.56 -4.74
N ALA A 573 13.80 -15.34 -6.00
CA ALA A 573 13.15 -15.94 -7.15
C ALA A 573 13.25 -17.48 -7.14
N GLY A 574 14.37 -18.04 -6.68
CA GLY A 574 14.55 -19.48 -6.46
C GLY A 574 13.62 -20.06 -5.39
N ALA A 575 13.42 -19.34 -4.28
CA ALA A 575 12.46 -19.71 -3.25
C ALA A 575 11.03 -19.72 -3.80
N VAL A 576 10.66 -18.68 -4.56
CA VAL A 576 9.35 -18.58 -5.23
C VAL A 576 9.17 -19.74 -6.20
N MET A 577 10.13 -19.99 -7.10
CA MET A 577 10.07 -21.10 -8.06
C MET A 577 9.86 -22.45 -7.35
N ALA A 578 10.64 -22.73 -6.31
CA ALA A 578 10.52 -23.95 -5.51
C ALA A 578 9.15 -24.06 -4.82
N GLY A 579 8.66 -22.96 -4.24
CA GLY A 579 7.32 -22.90 -3.67
C GLY A 579 6.25 -23.17 -4.73
N GLU A 580 6.29 -22.48 -5.87
CA GLU A 580 5.29 -22.54 -6.95
C GLU A 580 5.10 -23.98 -7.44
N ILE A 581 6.19 -24.66 -7.79
CA ILE A 581 6.10 -26.03 -8.31
C ILE A 581 5.50 -26.99 -7.28
N SER A 582 5.87 -26.84 -6.01
CA SER A 582 5.41 -27.72 -4.94
C SER A 582 3.92 -27.53 -4.64
N LEU A 583 3.45 -26.27 -4.59
CA LEU A 583 2.05 -25.95 -4.37
C LEU A 583 1.17 -26.34 -5.56
N ILE A 584 1.58 -26.02 -6.79
CA ILE A 584 0.81 -26.40 -7.98
C ILE A 584 0.71 -27.92 -8.10
N ALA A 585 1.80 -28.66 -7.81
CA ALA A 585 1.72 -30.12 -7.77
C ALA A 585 0.78 -30.64 -6.67
N ALA A 586 0.77 -30.03 -5.48
CA ALA A 586 -0.15 -30.43 -4.41
C ALA A 586 -1.62 -30.19 -4.80
N LEU A 587 -1.91 -29.08 -5.50
CA LEU A 587 -3.23 -28.78 -6.08
C LEU A 587 -3.60 -29.78 -7.18
N ALA A 588 -2.69 -30.05 -8.11
CA ALA A 588 -2.89 -31.03 -9.19
C ALA A 588 -3.13 -32.46 -8.67
N ALA A 589 -2.61 -32.79 -7.48
CA ALA A 589 -2.83 -34.06 -6.79
C ALA A 589 -4.00 -34.05 -5.79
N ASN A 590 -4.69 -32.91 -5.58
CA ASN A 590 -5.72 -32.73 -4.54
C ASN A 590 -5.26 -33.06 -3.11
N THR A 591 -4.01 -32.76 -2.77
CA THR A 591 -3.40 -33.09 -1.46
C THR A 591 -3.20 -31.89 -0.53
N LEU A 592 -3.62 -30.69 -0.95
CA LEU A 592 -3.39 -29.46 -0.19
C LEU A 592 -4.02 -29.50 1.21
N VAL A 593 -5.29 -29.91 1.30
CA VAL A 593 -6.05 -29.91 2.57
C VAL A 593 -5.45 -30.90 3.56
N SER A 594 -5.09 -32.11 3.12
CA SER A 594 -4.50 -33.13 4.01
C SER A 594 -3.14 -32.69 4.54
N ALA A 595 -2.31 -32.03 3.72
CA ALA A 595 -1.04 -31.46 4.17
C ALA A 595 -1.22 -30.36 5.22
N HIS A 596 -2.14 -29.41 4.99
CA HIS A 596 -2.41 -28.36 5.99
C HIS A 596 -3.02 -28.92 7.27
N MET A 597 -3.87 -29.94 7.22
CA MET A 597 -4.41 -30.58 8.43
C MET A 597 -3.34 -31.33 9.24
N ALA A 598 -2.33 -31.91 8.58
CA ALA A 598 -1.26 -32.62 9.27
C ALA A 598 -0.26 -31.69 9.99
N HIS A 599 -0.03 -30.47 9.47
CA HIS A 599 1.08 -29.63 9.95
C HIS A 599 0.68 -28.19 10.35
N ASN A 600 -0.50 -27.70 9.98
CA ASN A 600 -0.93 -26.31 10.25
C ASN A 600 -2.06 -26.22 11.30
N ARG A 601 -2.47 -27.33 11.91
CA ARG A 601 -3.34 -27.36 13.09
C ARG A 601 -2.69 -28.21 14.18
N LYS A 602 -2.51 -27.66 15.38
CA LYS A 602 -2.33 -28.48 16.58
C LYS A 602 -3.62 -29.27 16.79
N LYS A 603 -3.52 -30.58 17.03
CA LYS A 603 -4.65 -31.38 17.51
C LYS A 603 -5.08 -30.89 18.88
#